data_AF-A0A815N9R2-F1
#
_entry.id   AF-A0A815N9R2-F1
#
_cell.length_a   1.000
_cell.length_b   1.000
_cell.length_c   1.000
_cell.angle_alpha   90.00
_cell.angle_beta   90.00
_cell.angle_gamma   90.00
#
_symmetry.space_group_name_H-M   'P 1'
#
loop_
_entity.id
_entity.type
_entity.pdbx_description
1 polymer ?
#
loop_
_entity_poly.entity_id
_entity_poly.type
_entity_poly.pdbx_seq_one_letter_code
_entity_poly.pdbx_strand_id
1 'polypeptide(L)'
;MCSLDKSTIRMMPVECFNGQNLKDEHGGQGVLNYYTSNTSDYSFIFPLLDWQAINGITVEHGIALERCSNEPSSLIRLSFVGGVSDGEYEMTMMDTATHSLTTQRSWHFYDDAIVVLATNLIVKTINFAWTTLSSRRLSHSQITIGFFNSTIITLPNGFYSLSYNSGSPLNTCWPNKYWLSSSNARIVFVTIGIDLRNKTGNYIDIGTSNYTISTRTLTIWLDHGIGPYTLDYNYLILPNTSVQSTATIIKQYEEDVFSCVSTNGNFHEIM
;
A
#
# COMPACT_ATOMS: atom_id res chain seq x y z
N MET A 1 -5.60 -15.41 0.75
CA MET A 1 -4.95 -15.22 2.07
C MET A 1 -4.25 -13.88 2.06
N CYS A 2 -4.25 -13.15 3.17
CA CYS A 2 -3.44 -11.95 3.34
C CYS A 2 -2.71 -11.97 4.70
N SER A 3 -1.69 -11.14 4.84
CA SER A 3 -1.03 -10.83 6.10
C SER A 3 -0.90 -9.32 6.23
N LEU A 4 -1.04 -8.81 7.45
CA LEU A 4 -0.94 -7.39 7.75
C LEU A 4 0.04 -7.18 8.91
N ASP A 5 1.21 -6.63 8.60
CA ASP A 5 2.31 -6.46 9.55
C ASP A 5 2.24 -5.08 10.20
N LYS A 6 2.13 -5.07 11.53
CA LYS A 6 1.84 -3.88 12.34
C LYS A 6 2.80 -3.80 13.50
N SER A 7 3.17 -2.58 13.87
CA SER A 7 4.07 -2.30 14.97
C SER A 7 3.42 -1.39 16.00
N THR A 8 3.81 -1.55 17.26
CA THR A 8 3.17 -0.86 18.38
C THR A 8 4.21 -0.57 19.45
N ILE A 9 3.87 0.17 20.51
CA ILE A 9 4.77 0.27 21.68
C ILE A 9 5.14 -1.09 22.31
N ARG A 10 4.37 -2.15 22.01
CA ARG A 10 4.57 -3.53 22.49
C ARG A 10 5.36 -4.40 21.49
N MET A 11 5.54 -3.97 20.25
CA MET A 11 6.19 -4.74 19.17
C MET A 11 7.11 -3.84 18.35
N MET A 12 8.38 -4.22 18.28
CA MET A 12 9.36 -3.54 17.41
C MET A 12 8.87 -3.55 15.96
N PRO A 13 9.01 -2.45 15.20
CA PRO A 13 8.57 -2.43 13.81
C PRO A 13 9.32 -3.43 12.95
N VAL A 14 10.63 -3.48 13.13
CA VAL A 14 11.53 -4.35 12.39
C VAL A 14 12.69 -4.74 13.28
N GLU A 15 13.28 -5.88 12.95
CA GLU A 15 14.53 -6.33 13.53
C GLU A 15 15.62 -6.26 12.46
N CYS A 16 16.73 -5.61 12.78
CA CYS A 16 17.92 -5.60 11.93
C CYS A 16 19.14 -5.74 12.84
N PHE A 17 20.01 -6.70 12.52
CA PHE A 17 21.21 -6.99 13.29
C PHE A 17 22.16 -7.85 12.46
N ASN A 18 23.43 -7.95 12.86
CA ASN A 18 24.44 -8.80 12.20
C ASN A 18 24.56 -8.57 10.68
N GLY A 19 24.37 -7.33 10.23
CA GLY A 19 24.45 -6.98 8.81
C GLY A 19 23.25 -7.46 7.99
N GLN A 20 22.14 -7.86 8.62
CA GLN A 20 20.92 -8.33 7.97
C GLN A 20 19.78 -7.32 8.11
N ASN A 21 18.84 -7.38 7.17
CA ASN A 21 17.64 -6.55 7.10
C ASN A 21 17.93 -5.04 7.08
N LEU A 22 18.96 -4.64 6.32
CA LEU A 22 19.57 -3.31 6.42
C LEU A 22 18.70 -2.14 5.92
N LYS A 23 17.60 -2.42 5.22
CA LYS A 23 16.76 -1.39 4.55
C LYS A 23 15.29 -1.43 4.97
N ASP A 24 14.92 -2.31 5.88
CA ASP A 24 13.51 -2.56 6.23
C ASP A 24 12.99 -1.55 7.25
N GLU A 25 13.09 -0.26 6.99
CA GLU A 25 12.58 0.75 7.92
C GLU A 25 11.07 0.62 8.18
N HIS A 26 10.34 0.27 7.12
CA HIS A 26 8.89 0.35 7.07
C HIS A 26 8.19 -1.01 7.21
N GLY A 27 8.90 -2.11 7.50
CA GLY A 27 8.34 -3.47 7.56
C GLY A 27 7.20 -3.65 8.57
N GLY A 28 7.21 -2.89 9.65
CA GLY A 28 6.15 -2.88 10.67
C GLY A 28 5.12 -1.76 10.50
N GLN A 29 5.12 -1.03 9.38
CA GLN A 29 4.28 0.16 9.17
C GLN A 29 3.03 -0.17 8.35
N GLY A 30 2.31 -1.23 8.71
CA GLY A 30 1.05 -1.61 8.05
C GLY A 30 1.29 -2.28 6.70
N VAL A 31 2.26 -3.19 6.62
CA VAL A 31 2.57 -3.90 5.36
C VAL A 31 1.47 -4.91 5.08
N LEU A 32 0.75 -4.74 3.97
CA LEU A 32 -0.37 -5.60 3.59
C LEU A 32 0.02 -6.53 2.44
N ASN A 33 0.51 -7.73 2.77
CA ASN A 33 0.80 -8.75 1.77
C ASN A 33 -0.43 -9.60 1.49
N TYR A 34 -0.64 -9.97 0.24
CA TYR A 34 -1.84 -10.66 -0.18
C TYR A 34 -1.53 -11.67 -1.28
N TYR A 35 -1.85 -12.91 -0.96
CA TYR A 35 -1.44 -14.10 -1.66
C TYR A 35 -2.59 -14.57 -2.53
N THR A 36 -2.30 -14.73 -3.81
CA THR A 36 -3.22 -15.31 -4.79
C THR A 36 -3.10 -16.83 -4.75
N SER A 37 -3.38 -17.52 -5.86
CA SER A 37 -3.17 -18.97 -5.99
C SER A 37 -1.70 -19.40 -5.90
N ASN A 38 -0.75 -18.45 -5.87
CA ASN A 38 0.67 -18.72 -5.70
C ASN A 38 1.29 -17.85 -4.60
N THR A 39 2.34 -18.36 -3.94
CA THR A 39 3.14 -17.62 -2.93
C THR A 39 4.45 -17.06 -3.50
N SER A 40 4.73 -17.34 -4.77
CA SER A 40 5.98 -16.95 -5.45
C SER A 40 6.10 -15.44 -5.67
N ASP A 41 4.99 -14.72 -5.55
CA ASP A 41 4.89 -13.27 -5.74
C ASP A 41 5.79 -12.48 -4.77
N TYR A 42 6.13 -13.06 -3.62
CA TYR A 42 7.03 -12.46 -2.61
C TYR A 42 8.32 -13.26 -2.40
N SER A 43 8.53 -14.33 -3.17
CA SER A 43 9.69 -15.20 -3.01
C SER A 43 10.92 -14.60 -3.66
N PHE A 44 11.99 -14.45 -2.86
CA PHE A 44 13.28 -13.93 -3.28
C PHE A 44 13.23 -12.55 -3.95
N ILE A 45 12.37 -11.62 -3.51
CA ILE A 45 12.25 -10.30 -4.16
C ILE A 45 12.93 -9.16 -3.40
N PHE A 46 13.33 -9.38 -2.15
CA PHE A 46 13.76 -8.34 -1.22
C PHE A 46 14.83 -7.36 -1.74
N PRO A 47 15.90 -7.78 -2.47
CA PRO A 47 16.87 -6.82 -2.97
C PRO A 47 16.40 -6.03 -4.20
N LEU A 48 15.20 -6.33 -4.74
CA LEU A 48 14.56 -5.59 -5.83
C LEU A 48 13.48 -4.62 -5.35
N LEU A 49 13.10 -4.70 -4.08
CA LEU A 49 12.09 -3.83 -3.49
C LEU A 49 12.61 -2.40 -3.41
N ASP A 50 11.75 -1.45 -3.74
CA ASP A 50 11.87 -0.12 -3.19
C ASP A 50 11.31 -0.18 -1.76
N TRP A 51 12.19 -0.04 -0.78
CA TRP A 51 11.82 -0.18 0.64
C TRP A 51 10.93 0.97 1.13
N GLN A 52 10.88 2.11 0.41
CA GLN A 52 9.90 3.18 0.65
C GLN A 52 8.58 2.95 -0.13
N ALA A 53 8.46 1.83 -0.86
CA ALA A 53 7.27 1.46 -1.60
C ALA A 53 6.98 -0.06 -1.54
N ILE A 54 6.85 -0.59 -0.32
CA ILE A 54 6.40 -1.97 -0.04
C ILE A 54 4.89 -2.02 0.22
N ASN A 55 4.23 -3.18 0.09
CA ASN A 55 2.76 -3.24 0.06
C ASN A 55 2.09 -2.56 1.26
N GLY A 56 1.11 -1.68 1.04
CA GLY A 56 0.24 -1.13 2.09
C GLY A 56 0.79 0.04 2.90
N ILE A 57 2.10 0.31 2.86
CA ILE A 57 2.69 1.41 3.65
C ILE A 57 2.31 2.79 3.10
N THR A 58 2.30 3.78 3.99
CA THR A 58 2.16 5.19 3.66
C THR A 58 3.31 5.95 4.29
N VAL A 59 4.23 6.46 3.47
CA VAL A 59 5.52 7.02 3.92
C VAL A 59 5.91 8.24 3.11
N GLU A 60 6.77 9.08 3.67
CA GLU A 60 7.52 10.06 2.88
C GLU A 60 8.44 9.30 1.91
N HIS A 61 8.44 9.69 0.64
CA HIS A 61 9.23 9.04 -0.40
C HIS A 61 10.34 9.96 -0.91
N GLY A 62 11.47 9.36 -1.29
CA GLY A 62 12.63 10.08 -1.81
C GLY A 62 13.54 10.64 -0.72
N ILE A 63 13.30 10.28 0.54
CA ILE A 63 14.17 10.59 1.68
C ILE A 63 15.11 9.41 1.97
N ALA A 64 16.16 9.66 2.74
CA ALA A 64 17.09 8.62 3.14
C ALA A 64 16.44 7.72 4.20
N LEU A 65 16.48 6.40 3.98
CA LEU A 65 16.06 5.42 4.97
C LEU A 65 16.89 5.54 6.25
N GLU A 66 16.25 5.33 7.39
CA GLU A 66 16.91 5.15 8.68
C GLU A 66 17.90 3.98 8.57
N ARG A 67 19.13 4.24 9.02
CA ARG A 67 20.18 3.22 8.97
C ARG A 67 19.92 2.16 10.03
N CYS A 68 20.04 0.89 9.63
CA CYS A 68 20.17 -0.18 10.62
C CYS A 68 21.35 0.13 11.55
N SER A 69 21.08 0.16 12.85
CA SER A 69 22.10 0.42 13.86
C SER A 69 21.83 -0.43 15.11
N ASN A 70 22.88 -0.67 15.90
CA ASN A 70 22.75 -1.35 17.20
C ASN A 70 22.25 -0.39 18.31
N GLU A 71 21.99 0.87 17.96
CA GLU A 71 21.43 1.87 18.88
C GLU A 71 19.91 1.70 19.00
N PRO A 72 19.28 2.24 20.07
CA PRO A 72 17.83 2.24 20.18
C PRO A 72 17.18 2.80 18.91
N SER A 73 16.27 2.01 18.33
CA SER A 73 15.59 2.34 17.08
C SER A 73 14.96 3.74 17.13
N SER A 74 15.31 4.57 16.15
CA SER A 74 14.70 5.89 15.89
C SER A 74 13.25 5.80 15.40
N LEU A 75 12.77 4.59 15.11
CA LEU A 75 11.42 4.36 14.60
C LEU A 75 10.38 4.68 15.66
N ILE A 76 9.44 5.54 15.28
CA ILE A 76 8.36 5.99 16.14
C ILE A 76 7.39 4.83 16.35
N ARG A 77 7.04 4.56 17.62
CA ARG A 77 6.07 3.52 18.00
C ARG A 77 4.86 4.16 18.66
N LEU A 78 3.68 3.80 18.18
CA LEU A 78 2.41 4.31 18.70
C LEU A 78 1.62 3.21 19.42
N SER A 79 0.75 3.61 20.35
CA SER A 79 0.01 2.67 21.21
C SER A 79 -1.29 2.18 20.59
N PHE A 80 -1.87 2.96 19.67
CA PHE A 80 -3.18 2.71 19.11
C PHE A 80 -3.10 1.81 17.89
N VAL A 81 -2.98 0.51 18.17
CA VAL A 81 -2.96 -0.55 17.18
C VAL A 81 -3.69 -1.76 17.74
N GLY A 82 -4.62 -2.29 16.96
CA GLY A 82 -5.47 -3.41 17.36
C GLY A 82 -6.42 -3.83 16.25
N GLY A 83 -7.37 -4.70 16.60
CA GLY A 83 -8.41 -5.13 15.69
C GLY A 83 -9.50 -5.92 16.40
N VAL A 84 -10.58 -6.18 15.69
CA VAL A 84 -11.73 -6.96 16.11
C VAL A 84 -12.12 -7.89 14.96
N SER A 85 -12.56 -9.10 15.29
CA SER A 85 -13.06 -10.07 14.33
C SER A 85 -14.17 -10.89 14.95
N ASP A 86 -15.15 -11.28 14.14
CA ASP A 86 -16.19 -12.25 14.48
C ASP A 86 -15.87 -13.67 13.97
N GLY A 87 -14.70 -13.84 13.32
CA GLY A 87 -14.24 -15.08 12.70
C GLY A 87 -14.49 -15.18 11.19
N GLU A 88 -15.33 -14.30 10.63
CA GLU A 88 -15.63 -14.21 9.21
C GLU A 88 -15.09 -12.89 8.62
N TYR A 89 -15.36 -11.79 9.32
CA TYR A 89 -14.91 -10.45 9.00
C TYR A 89 -13.92 -9.93 10.05
N GLU A 90 -13.03 -9.04 9.65
CA GLU A 90 -12.07 -8.41 10.54
C GLU A 90 -11.96 -6.91 10.25
N MET A 91 -11.86 -6.11 11.30
CA MET A 91 -11.36 -4.74 11.21
C MET A 91 -10.08 -4.63 12.03
N THR A 92 -9.06 -4.05 11.44
CA THR A 92 -7.80 -3.70 12.11
C THR A 92 -7.53 -2.21 11.96
N MET A 93 -6.93 -1.58 12.97
CA MET A 93 -6.53 -0.18 12.97
C MET A 93 -5.06 -0.02 13.40
N MET A 94 -4.38 0.97 12.82
CA MET A 94 -3.02 1.38 13.19
C MET A 94 -2.83 2.88 13.03
N ASP A 95 -2.46 3.55 14.11
CA ASP A 95 -1.82 4.86 14.02
C ASP A 95 -0.38 4.69 13.56
N THR A 96 0.01 5.47 12.56
CA THR A 96 1.33 5.41 11.94
C THR A 96 2.02 6.76 12.09
N ALA A 97 3.29 6.72 12.48
CA ALA A 97 4.17 7.88 12.44
C ALA A 97 5.54 7.43 11.93
N THR A 98 6.08 8.15 10.95
CA THR A 98 7.41 7.91 10.41
C THR A 98 7.98 9.24 9.92
N HIS A 99 9.21 9.56 10.33
CA HIS A 99 9.79 10.89 10.11
C HIS A 99 8.82 12.04 10.50
N SER A 100 8.33 12.83 9.53
CA SER A 100 7.38 13.92 9.74
C SER A 100 5.93 13.53 9.46
N LEU A 101 5.72 12.36 8.85
CA LEU A 101 4.42 11.85 8.43
C LEU A 101 3.69 11.19 9.58
N THR A 102 2.41 11.52 9.73
CA THR A 102 1.48 10.78 10.59
C THR A 102 0.21 10.44 9.82
N THR A 103 -0.41 9.30 10.12
CA THR A 103 -1.72 8.94 9.56
C THR A 103 -2.39 7.88 10.43
N GLN A 104 -3.73 7.88 10.43
CA GLN A 104 -4.54 6.88 11.10
C GLN A 104 -5.14 5.98 10.01
N ARG A 105 -4.85 4.67 10.04
CA ARG A 105 -5.25 3.74 8.97
C ARG A 105 -6.03 2.56 9.52
N SER A 106 -7.13 2.21 8.85
CA SER A 106 -7.87 0.98 9.10
C SER A 106 -7.92 0.08 7.87
N TRP A 107 -7.95 -1.22 8.11
CA TRP A 107 -8.18 -2.26 7.12
C TRP A 107 -9.41 -3.05 7.55
N HIS A 108 -10.37 -3.17 6.63
CA HIS A 108 -11.60 -3.93 6.81
C HIS A 108 -11.59 -5.08 5.82
N PHE A 109 -11.67 -6.30 6.34
CA PHE A 109 -11.53 -7.54 5.59
C PHE A 109 -12.89 -8.20 5.44
N TYR A 110 -13.32 -8.34 4.18
CA TYR A 110 -14.55 -8.99 3.75
C TYR A 110 -14.24 -10.20 2.86
N ASP A 111 -15.29 -10.86 2.38
CA ASP A 111 -15.19 -12.09 1.58
C ASP A 111 -14.37 -11.92 0.30
N ASP A 112 -14.63 -10.84 -0.43
CA ASP A 112 -14.05 -10.56 -1.75
C ASP A 112 -13.28 -9.24 -1.79
N ALA A 113 -13.17 -8.56 -0.65
CA ALA A 113 -12.70 -7.19 -0.57
C ALA A 113 -11.85 -6.90 0.67
N ILE A 114 -10.88 -6.01 0.50
CA ILE A 114 -10.20 -5.34 1.61
C ILE A 114 -10.38 -3.85 1.42
N VAL A 115 -11.12 -3.20 2.31
CA VAL A 115 -11.30 -1.74 2.30
C VAL A 115 -10.26 -1.11 3.21
N VAL A 116 -9.51 -0.16 2.69
CA VAL A 116 -8.49 0.58 3.42
C VAL A 116 -8.92 2.04 3.51
N LEU A 117 -9.03 2.53 4.74
CA LEU A 117 -9.34 3.92 5.03
C LEU A 117 -8.15 4.56 5.73
N ALA A 118 -7.86 5.80 5.38
CA ALA A 118 -6.84 6.59 6.03
C ALA A 118 -7.34 8.02 6.23
N THR A 119 -7.22 8.50 7.47
CA THR A 119 -7.50 9.90 7.81
C THR A 119 -6.27 10.56 8.43
N ASN A 120 -6.28 11.89 8.43
CA ASN A 120 -5.25 12.71 9.03
C ASN A 120 -3.85 12.32 8.50
N LEU A 121 -3.72 12.05 7.19
CA LEU A 121 -2.41 11.96 6.55
C LEU A 121 -1.79 13.36 6.56
N ILE A 122 -0.91 13.58 7.52
CA ILE A 122 -0.22 14.85 7.72
C ILE A 122 1.22 14.67 7.30
N VAL A 123 1.71 15.54 6.42
CA VAL A 123 3.13 15.68 6.08
C VAL A 123 3.53 17.11 6.43
N LYS A 124 4.59 17.28 7.23
CA LYS A 124 5.02 18.61 7.74
C LYS A 124 6.20 19.20 6.97
N THR A 125 6.88 18.38 6.17
CA THR A 125 8.07 18.70 5.37
C THR A 125 7.70 18.90 3.90
N ILE A 126 8.66 19.34 3.10
CA ILE A 126 8.52 19.49 1.63
C ILE A 126 9.01 18.21 0.96
N ASN A 127 8.41 17.07 1.32
CA ASN A 127 8.71 15.76 0.77
C ASN A 127 7.47 15.19 0.06
N PHE A 128 7.69 14.30 -0.90
CA PHE A 128 6.62 13.49 -1.46
C PHE A 128 6.13 12.51 -0.40
N ALA A 129 4.85 12.12 -0.42
CA ALA A 129 4.39 10.97 0.32
C ALA A 129 3.58 10.03 -0.56
N TRP A 130 3.86 8.74 -0.44
CA TRP A 130 3.24 7.69 -1.24
C TRP A 130 2.49 6.72 -0.36
N THR A 131 1.32 6.26 -0.82
CA THR A 131 0.73 5.00 -0.34
C THR A 131 0.95 3.93 -1.38
N THR A 132 1.65 2.87 -1.01
CA THR A 132 1.90 1.77 -1.94
C THR A 132 0.73 0.81 -1.94
N LEU A 133 0.11 0.66 -3.09
CA LEU A 133 -0.96 -0.30 -3.31
C LEU A 133 -0.38 -1.70 -3.44
N SER A 134 0.59 -1.88 -4.35
CA SER A 134 1.19 -3.17 -4.69
C SER A 134 2.70 -3.05 -4.84
N SER A 135 3.45 -4.05 -4.37
CA SER A 135 4.90 -4.19 -4.54
C SER A 135 5.25 -5.67 -4.49
N ARG A 136 5.43 -6.29 -5.67
CA ARG A 136 5.54 -7.75 -5.80
C ARG A 136 6.28 -8.15 -7.06
N ARG A 137 6.69 -9.42 -7.14
CA ARG A 137 7.10 -10.05 -8.40
C ARG A 137 5.90 -10.19 -9.32
N LEU A 138 6.12 -10.00 -10.62
CA LEU A 138 5.11 -10.25 -11.64
C LEU A 138 5.70 -11.03 -12.80
N SER A 139 5.18 -12.23 -13.07
CA SER A 139 5.62 -13.04 -14.22
C SER A 139 5.17 -12.46 -15.57
N HIS A 140 4.10 -11.67 -15.57
CA HIS A 140 3.48 -11.09 -16.77
C HIS A 140 4.22 -9.83 -17.22
N SER A 141 4.35 -9.64 -18.53
CA SER A 141 5.02 -8.47 -19.13
C SER A 141 4.09 -7.27 -19.34
N GLN A 142 2.84 -7.38 -18.91
CA GLN A 142 1.83 -6.34 -19.02
C GLN A 142 0.85 -6.45 -17.86
N ILE A 143 0.22 -5.32 -17.54
CA ILE A 143 -0.91 -5.23 -16.63
C ILE A 143 -2.07 -4.55 -17.35
N THR A 144 -3.27 -4.73 -16.84
CA THR A 144 -4.47 -4.06 -17.35
C THR A 144 -4.91 -3.03 -16.33
N ILE A 145 -5.58 -1.96 -16.72
CA ILE A 145 -6.14 -0.96 -15.80
C ILE A 145 -7.52 -0.63 -16.34
N GLY A 146 -8.53 -0.76 -15.49
CA GLY A 146 -9.91 -0.39 -15.78
C GLY A 146 -10.22 0.99 -15.22
N PHE A 147 -11.06 1.75 -15.91
CA PHE A 147 -11.56 3.03 -15.44
C PHE A 147 -13.08 2.93 -15.35
N PHE A 148 -13.71 3.78 -14.54
CA PHE A 148 -15.16 3.74 -14.36
C PHE A 148 -15.95 4.15 -15.59
N ASN A 149 -15.33 4.94 -16.48
CA ASN A 149 -15.88 5.20 -17.81
C ASN A 149 -15.81 3.97 -18.74
N SER A 150 -15.58 2.77 -18.19
CA SER A 150 -15.40 1.50 -18.90
C SER A 150 -14.19 1.45 -19.83
N THR A 151 -13.30 2.45 -19.78
CA THR A 151 -12.02 2.38 -20.50
C THR A 151 -11.16 1.31 -19.86
N ILE A 152 -10.55 0.48 -20.69
CA ILE A 152 -9.55 -0.49 -20.26
C ILE A 152 -8.27 -0.17 -21.03
N ILE A 153 -7.17 0.05 -20.31
CA ILE A 153 -5.85 0.19 -20.91
C ILE A 153 -4.99 -1.01 -20.51
N THR A 154 -4.14 -1.46 -21.42
CA THR A 154 -3.12 -2.46 -21.13
C THR A 154 -1.78 -1.77 -21.19
N LEU A 155 -1.04 -1.79 -20.08
CA LEU A 155 0.27 -1.21 -19.98
C LEU A 155 1.32 -2.32 -20.11
N PRO A 156 2.22 -2.24 -21.10
CA PRO A 156 3.37 -3.13 -21.16
C PRO A 156 4.38 -2.79 -20.06
N ASN A 157 5.53 -3.45 -20.09
CA ASN A 157 6.67 -3.12 -19.25
C ASN A 157 7.08 -1.64 -19.45
N GLY A 158 7.15 -0.90 -18.34
CA GLY A 158 7.44 0.53 -18.35
C GLY A 158 7.26 1.18 -16.98
N PHE A 159 7.50 2.49 -16.97
CA PHE A 159 7.25 3.37 -15.84
C PHE A 159 6.18 4.37 -16.27
N TYR A 160 5.10 4.47 -15.50
CA TYR A 160 3.93 5.28 -15.84
C TYR A 160 3.53 6.16 -14.67
N SER A 161 3.05 7.35 -15.00
CA SER A 161 2.34 8.22 -14.07
C SER A 161 1.01 8.59 -14.73
N LEU A 162 -0.08 8.20 -14.08
CA LEU A 162 -1.44 8.43 -14.55
C LEU A 162 -2.04 9.55 -13.68
N SER A 163 -2.29 10.70 -14.29
CA SER A 163 -2.96 11.81 -13.60
C SER A 163 -4.39 11.42 -13.25
N TYR A 164 -4.76 11.64 -12.00
CA TYR A 164 -6.14 11.48 -11.55
C TYR A 164 -6.86 12.81 -11.66
N ASN A 165 -7.86 12.89 -12.53
CA ASN A 165 -8.78 14.01 -12.53
C ASN A 165 -9.93 13.66 -11.57
N SER A 166 -10.17 14.51 -10.59
CA SER A 166 -11.08 14.36 -9.43
C SER A 166 -12.56 14.07 -9.74
N GLY A 167 -12.92 13.74 -10.98
CA GLY A 167 -14.25 13.34 -11.41
C GLY A 167 -14.38 11.91 -11.95
N SER A 168 -13.30 11.13 -12.02
CA SER A 168 -13.32 9.77 -12.59
C SER A 168 -12.53 8.81 -11.71
N PRO A 169 -13.18 8.01 -10.86
CA PRO A 169 -12.49 7.03 -10.03
C PRO A 169 -11.71 5.99 -10.90
N LEU A 170 -10.64 5.37 -10.35
CA LEU A 170 -9.58 4.68 -11.11
C LEU A 170 -9.33 3.25 -10.60
N ASN A 171 -9.30 2.25 -11.49
CA ASN A 171 -9.06 0.83 -11.15
C ASN A 171 -7.79 0.27 -11.79
N THR A 172 -6.77 -0.11 -11.02
CA THR A 172 -5.63 -0.85 -11.58
C THR A 172 -5.95 -2.36 -11.59
N CYS A 173 -5.56 -3.11 -12.62
CA CYS A 173 -5.83 -4.56 -12.76
C CYS A 173 -4.54 -5.40 -12.83
N TRP A 174 -4.68 -6.65 -12.40
CA TRP A 174 -3.76 -7.80 -12.45
C TRP A 174 -2.75 -7.99 -11.28
N PRO A 175 -2.67 -9.20 -10.67
CA PRO A 175 -3.71 -10.24 -10.54
C PRO A 175 -4.78 -9.85 -9.51
N ASN A 176 -4.61 -8.71 -8.85
CA ASN A 176 -5.54 -8.17 -7.89
C ASN A 176 -5.84 -6.72 -8.24
N LYS A 177 -7.06 -6.28 -7.97
CA LYS A 177 -7.51 -4.96 -8.40
C LYS A 177 -7.46 -3.99 -7.26
N TYR A 178 -7.02 -2.77 -7.55
CA TYR A 178 -7.11 -1.66 -6.61
C TYR A 178 -8.10 -0.65 -7.15
N TRP A 179 -8.97 -0.19 -6.28
CA TRP A 179 -10.09 0.70 -6.56
C TRP A 179 -10.01 1.91 -5.65
N LEU A 180 -10.34 3.09 -6.16
CA LEU A 180 -10.27 4.37 -5.43
C LEU A 180 -11.62 5.06 -5.58
N SER A 181 -12.28 5.42 -4.48
CA SER A 181 -13.53 6.18 -4.54
C SER A 181 -13.51 7.43 -3.67
N SER A 182 -13.90 8.54 -4.29
CA SER A 182 -14.04 9.85 -3.66
C SER A 182 -15.47 10.16 -3.23
N SER A 183 -16.34 9.17 -2.99
CA SER A 183 -17.69 9.45 -2.48
C SER A 183 -17.61 9.97 -1.04
N ASN A 184 -17.55 11.31 -0.92
CA ASN A 184 -17.60 12.15 0.28
C ASN A 184 -16.28 12.46 1.03
N ALA A 185 -15.15 11.83 0.69
CA ALA A 185 -13.83 12.28 1.13
C ALA A 185 -13.19 13.17 0.06
N ARG A 186 -12.59 14.30 0.46
CA ARG A 186 -11.75 15.15 -0.41
C ARG A 186 -10.45 14.41 -0.70
N ILE A 187 -10.51 13.40 -1.56
CA ILE A 187 -9.34 12.63 -1.95
C ILE A 187 -8.52 13.49 -2.90
N VAL A 188 -7.36 13.95 -2.43
CA VAL A 188 -6.36 14.67 -3.22
C VAL A 188 -5.12 13.79 -3.31
N PHE A 189 -5.14 12.75 -4.14
CA PHE A 189 -3.89 12.19 -4.67
C PHE A 189 -3.64 12.79 -6.05
N VAL A 190 -2.38 13.10 -6.33
CA VAL A 190 -1.95 13.81 -7.53
C VAL A 190 -1.88 12.85 -8.72
N THR A 191 -1.28 11.67 -8.53
CA THR A 191 -1.15 10.66 -9.59
C THR A 191 -1.19 9.24 -9.05
N ILE A 192 -1.50 8.27 -9.91
CA ILE A 192 -1.12 6.86 -9.68
C ILE A 192 0.18 6.61 -10.42
N GLY A 193 1.20 6.18 -9.68
CA GLY A 193 2.46 5.74 -10.26
C GLY A 193 2.51 4.22 -10.40
N ILE A 194 3.14 3.77 -11.48
CA ILE A 194 3.31 2.36 -11.81
C ILE A 194 4.71 2.12 -12.33
N ASP A 195 5.43 1.20 -11.69
CA ASP A 195 6.72 0.69 -12.14
C ASP A 195 6.60 -0.81 -12.40
N LEU A 196 6.46 -1.17 -13.68
CA LEU A 196 6.46 -2.55 -14.15
C LEU A 196 7.72 -2.80 -14.97
N ARG A 197 8.82 -3.18 -14.34
CA ARG A 197 10.11 -3.38 -15.03
C ARG A 197 10.86 -4.61 -14.53
N ASN A 198 11.78 -5.10 -15.34
CA ASN A 198 12.81 -6.03 -14.88
C ASN A 198 13.79 -5.26 -14.02
N LYS A 199 13.96 -5.69 -12.76
CA LYS A 199 14.94 -5.15 -11.83
C LYS A 199 16.01 -6.19 -11.56
N THR A 200 17.24 -5.73 -11.36
CA THR A 200 18.37 -6.56 -10.93
C THR A 200 18.93 -5.96 -9.65
N GLY A 201 19.17 -6.79 -8.65
CA GLY A 201 19.67 -6.37 -7.35
C GLY A 201 20.39 -7.52 -6.66
N ASN A 202 21.19 -7.20 -5.64
CA ASN A 202 22.01 -8.17 -4.95
C ASN A 202 21.67 -8.20 -3.45
N TYR A 203 21.62 -9.40 -2.87
CA TYR A 203 21.37 -9.58 -1.44
C TYR A 203 22.42 -8.90 -0.53
N ILE A 204 23.61 -8.61 -1.05
CA ILE A 204 24.66 -7.90 -0.31
C ILE A 204 24.23 -6.46 0.02
N ASP A 205 23.30 -5.89 -0.74
CA ASP A 205 22.78 -4.54 -0.52
C ASP A 205 21.81 -4.45 0.66
N ILE A 206 21.33 -5.59 1.17
CA ILE A 206 20.33 -5.69 2.25
C ILE A 206 20.75 -6.65 3.36
N GLY A 207 21.90 -7.30 3.23
CA GLY A 207 22.29 -8.48 3.99
C GLY A 207 23.77 -8.82 3.84
N THR A 208 24.13 -10.05 4.21
CA THR A 208 25.52 -10.53 4.19
C THR A 208 25.85 -11.46 3.02
N SER A 209 24.86 -11.82 2.20
CA SER A 209 25.00 -12.80 1.13
C SER A 209 25.19 -12.13 -0.23
N ASN A 210 26.26 -12.47 -0.95
CA ASN A 210 26.49 -11.99 -2.31
C ASN A 210 25.79 -12.89 -3.34
N TYR A 211 24.54 -12.56 -3.65
CA TYR A 211 23.73 -13.28 -4.62
C TYR A 211 22.88 -12.28 -5.42
N THR A 212 23.08 -12.26 -6.74
CA THR A 212 22.34 -11.37 -7.64
C THR A 212 21.09 -12.08 -8.14
N ILE A 213 19.97 -11.37 -8.13
CA ILE A 213 18.73 -11.80 -8.76
C ILE A 213 18.29 -10.79 -9.80
N SER A 214 17.61 -11.29 -10.83
CA SER A 214 16.95 -10.45 -11.83
C SER A 214 15.57 -11.01 -12.12
N THR A 215 14.55 -10.22 -11.85
CA THR A 215 13.17 -10.59 -12.20
C THR A 215 12.32 -9.35 -12.41
N ARG A 216 11.11 -9.57 -12.91
CA ARG A 216 10.15 -8.49 -13.10
C ARG A 216 9.39 -8.23 -11.82
N THR A 217 9.30 -6.96 -11.48
CA THR A 217 8.55 -6.47 -10.33
C THR A 217 7.48 -5.50 -10.81
N LEU A 218 6.38 -5.46 -10.06
CA LEU A 218 5.32 -4.47 -10.17
C LEU A 218 5.28 -3.68 -8.87
N THR A 219 5.42 -2.36 -8.97
CA THR A 219 5.12 -1.42 -7.89
C THR A 219 4.02 -0.47 -8.36
N ILE A 220 2.95 -0.32 -7.58
CA ILE A 220 1.83 0.60 -7.83
C ILE A 220 1.64 1.45 -6.57
N TRP A 221 1.55 2.76 -6.71
CA TRP A 221 1.37 3.66 -5.57
C TRP A 221 0.43 4.82 -5.91
N LEU A 222 -0.18 5.37 -4.86
CA LEU A 222 -0.82 6.68 -4.85
C LEU A 222 0.23 7.71 -4.47
N ASP A 223 0.39 8.74 -5.29
CA ASP A 223 1.21 9.91 -4.99
C ASP A 223 0.33 10.99 -4.37
N HIS A 224 0.50 11.26 -3.08
CA HIS A 224 -0.24 12.27 -2.33
C HIS A 224 0.31 13.70 -2.52
N GLY A 225 1.34 13.86 -3.37
CA GLY A 225 1.97 15.13 -3.64
C GLY A 225 3.01 15.53 -2.60
N ILE A 226 3.44 16.79 -2.69
CA ILE A 226 4.51 17.37 -1.87
C ILE A 226 3.89 18.12 -0.68
N GLY A 227 4.36 17.81 0.53
CA GLY A 227 3.96 18.52 1.75
C GLY A 227 4.37 20.01 1.78
N PRO A 228 3.86 20.79 2.74
CA PRO A 228 3.01 20.36 3.85
C PRO A 228 1.51 20.32 3.50
N TYR A 229 0.80 19.31 4.02
CA TYR A 229 -0.66 19.20 3.87
C TYR A 229 -1.27 18.29 4.94
N THR A 230 -2.61 18.25 4.95
CA THR A 230 -3.41 17.23 5.62
C THR A 230 -4.47 16.75 4.65
N LEU A 231 -4.60 15.43 4.48
CA LEU A 231 -5.63 14.85 3.63
C LEU A 231 -6.10 13.49 4.15
N ASP A 232 -7.20 13.02 3.57
CA ASP A 232 -7.74 11.69 3.77
C ASP A 232 -7.69 10.93 2.44
N TYR A 233 -7.54 9.61 2.50
CA TYR A 233 -7.62 8.76 1.32
C TYR A 233 -8.24 7.41 1.68
N ASN A 234 -8.84 6.77 0.69
CA ASN A 234 -9.31 5.40 0.81
C ASN A 234 -9.02 4.65 -0.48
N TYR A 235 -8.96 3.33 -0.37
CA TYR A 235 -8.89 2.44 -1.51
C TYR A 235 -9.46 1.07 -1.15
N LEU A 236 -9.82 0.31 -2.16
CA LEU A 236 -10.34 -1.04 -2.04
C LEU A 236 -9.47 -2.00 -2.83
N ILE A 237 -9.18 -3.15 -2.26
CA ILE A 237 -8.50 -4.26 -2.93
C ILE A 237 -9.55 -5.34 -3.21
N LEU A 238 -9.65 -5.78 -4.47
CA LEU A 238 -10.47 -6.92 -4.88
C LEU A 238 -9.55 -8.03 -5.40
N PRO A 239 -9.20 -9.03 -4.56
CA PRO A 239 -8.37 -10.15 -4.96
C PRO A 239 -9.12 -11.11 -5.91
N ASN A 240 -8.41 -11.70 -6.88
CA ASN A 240 -8.91 -12.79 -7.71
C ASN A 240 -10.21 -12.51 -8.51
N THR A 241 -10.48 -11.25 -8.84
CA THR A 241 -11.71 -10.85 -9.54
C THR A 241 -11.43 -10.61 -11.04
N SER A 242 -12.39 -10.84 -11.95
CA SER A 242 -12.22 -10.57 -13.40
C SER A 242 -12.63 -9.15 -13.80
N VAL A 243 -12.02 -8.52 -14.81
CA VAL A 243 -12.31 -7.12 -15.16
C VAL A 243 -13.81 -6.87 -15.38
N GLN A 244 -14.50 -7.83 -15.99
CA GLN A 244 -15.95 -7.78 -16.24
C GLN A 244 -16.79 -7.79 -14.96
N SER A 245 -16.40 -8.58 -13.95
CA SER A 245 -17.14 -8.66 -12.67
C SER A 245 -16.86 -7.48 -11.74
N THR A 246 -15.76 -6.72 -11.97
CA THR A 246 -15.41 -5.57 -11.12
C THR A 246 -16.53 -4.54 -11.08
N ALA A 247 -17.11 -4.19 -12.24
CA ALA A 247 -18.13 -3.15 -12.29
C ALA A 247 -19.38 -3.52 -11.48
N THR A 248 -19.72 -4.81 -11.45
CA THR A 248 -20.84 -5.34 -10.66
C THR A 248 -20.52 -5.32 -9.17
N ILE A 249 -19.34 -5.79 -8.77
CA ILE A 249 -18.90 -5.80 -7.36
C ILE A 249 -18.79 -4.36 -6.85
N ILE A 250 -18.22 -3.46 -7.64
CA ILE A 250 -18.15 -2.03 -7.31
C ILE A 250 -19.53 -1.45 -7.04
N LYS A 251 -20.54 -1.75 -7.86
CA LYS A 251 -21.90 -1.25 -7.63
C LYS A 251 -22.46 -1.72 -6.29
N GLN A 252 -22.24 -2.98 -5.92
CA GLN A 252 -22.61 -3.50 -4.60
C GLN A 252 -21.93 -2.68 -3.48
N TYR A 253 -20.63 -2.43 -3.60
CA TYR A 253 -19.89 -1.64 -2.62
C TYR A 253 -20.22 -0.14 -2.64
N GLU A 254 -20.56 0.47 -3.77
CA GLU A 254 -20.97 1.88 -3.88
C GLU A 254 -22.38 2.11 -3.31
N GLU A 255 -23.29 1.16 -3.51
CA GLU A 255 -24.68 1.25 -3.02
C GLU A 255 -24.74 0.97 -1.51
N ASP A 256 -23.93 0.06 -0.98
CA ASP A 256 -24.02 -0.39 0.42
C ASP A 256 -22.88 0.11 1.34
N VAL A 257 -21.62 0.08 0.87
CA VAL A 257 -20.43 0.11 1.76
C VAL A 257 -19.73 1.49 1.80
N PHE A 258 -19.64 2.18 0.67
CA PHE A 258 -19.04 3.54 0.60
C PHE A 258 -20.03 4.67 0.90
N SER A 259 -21.33 4.36 1.01
CA SER A 259 -22.37 5.33 1.33
C SER A 259 -22.31 5.82 2.79
N CYS A 260 -21.73 5.01 3.69
CA CYS A 260 -21.63 5.26 5.13
C CYS A 260 -20.18 5.25 5.65
N VAL A 261 -19.21 5.74 4.86
CA VAL A 261 -17.84 5.92 5.35
C VAL A 261 -17.73 7.23 6.13
N SER A 262 -17.66 7.14 7.46
CA SER A 262 -17.19 8.25 8.27
C SER A 262 -15.68 8.14 8.48
N THR A 263 -14.97 9.21 8.12
CA THR A 263 -13.55 9.43 8.42
C THR A 263 -13.42 10.84 9.02
N ASN A 264 -14.27 11.20 9.98
CA ASN A 264 -14.32 12.56 10.53
C ASN A 264 -13.17 12.87 11.52
N GLY A 265 -12.01 12.24 11.33
CA GLY A 265 -10.84 12.32 12.20
C GLY A 265 -10.97 11.62 13.55
N ASN A 266 -12.15 11.12 13.92
CA ASN A 266 -12.39 10.46 15.21
C ASN A 266 -12.73 8.97 15.09
N PHE A 267 -13.28 8.52 13.96
CA PHE A 267 -13.64 7.12 13.74
C PHE A 267 -13.57 6.76 12.26
N HIS A 268 -13.25 5.50 12.00
CA HIS A 268 -13.36 4.83 10.71
C HIS A 268 -14.52 3.84 10.81
N GLU A 269 -15.54 3.99 9.96
CA GLU A 269 -16.70 3.11 9.92
C GLU A 269 -17.00 2.72 8.49
N ILE A 270 -17.47 1.48 8.33
CA ILE A 270 -18.01 0.93 7.10
C ILE A 270 -19.27 0.15 7.48
N MET A 271 -20.38 0.41 6.79
CA MET A 271 -21.66 -0.26 7.02
C MET A 271 -21.87 -1.39 6.02
#